data_AF-A0A847B6D6-F1
#
_entry.id   AF-A0A847B6D6-F1
#
_cell.length_a   1.000
_cell.length_b   1.000
_cell.length_c   1.000
_cell.angle_alpha   90.00
_cell.angle_beta   90.00
_cell.angle_gamma   90.00
#
_symmetry.space_group_name_H-M   'P 1'
#
loop_
_entity.id
_entity.type
_entity.pdbx_description
1 polymer ?
#
loop_
_entity_poly.entity_id
_entity_poly.type
_entity_poly.pdbx_seq_one_letter_code
_entity_poly.pdbx_strand_id
1 'polypeptide(L)' 'MSTPHINANLGDFAKVVLMPGDPLRAKWIAETFLHDVKLVNSVS' A
#
# COMPACT_ATOMS: atom_id res chain seq x y z
N MET A 1 -5.39 -6.90 12.70
CA MET A 1 -4.51 -6.39 13.78
C MET A 1 -3.42 -5.61 13.09
N SER A 2 -3.40 -4.29 13.27
CA SER A 2 -2.34 -3.43 12.76
C SER A 2 -1.02 -3.75 13.47
N THR A 3 0.09 -3.48 12.80
CA THR A 3 1.44 -3.60 13.40
C THR A 3 1.93 -2.20 13.80
N PRO A 4 3.03 -2.07 14.57
CA PRO A 4 3.55 -0.76 14.98
C PRO A 4 3.85 0.22 13.83
N HIS A 5 4.04 -0.27 12.60
CA HIS A 5 4.41 0.54 11.44
C HIS A 5 3.42 0.48 10.28
N ILE A 6 2.43 -0.41 10.34
CA ILE A 6 1.51 -0.68 9.22
C ILE A 6 0.08 -0.73 9.75
N ASN A 7 -0.70 0.30 9.40
CA ASN A 7 -2.09 0.47 9.82
C ASN A 7 -3.09 -0.21 8.86
N ALA A 8 -2.83 -1.48 8.51
CA ALA A 8 -3.69 -2.27 7.62
C ALA A 8 -4.18 -3.54 8.33
N ASN A 9 -5.29 -4.11 7.85
CA ASN A 9 -5.83 -5.37 8.35
C ASN A 9 -5.30 -6.58 7.56
N LEU A 10 -5.48 -7.76 8.14
CA LEU A 10 -5.25 -9.01 7.41
C LEU A 10 -6.22 -9.07 6.23
N GLY A 11 -5.70 -9.29 5.03
CA GLY A 11 -6.46 -9.27 3.78
C GLY A 11 -6.46 -7.94 3.02
N ASP A 12 -5.98 -6.84 3.62
CA ASP A 12 -5.80 -5.57 2.88
C ASP A 12 -4.58 -5.63 1.93
N PHE A 13 -3.58 -6.46 2.22
CA PHE A 13 -2.47 -6.74 1.31
C PHE A 13 -2.75 -7.97 0.45
N ALA A 14 -2.47 -7.84 -0.86
CA ALA A 14 -2.48 -8.95 -1.78
C ALA A 14 -1.31 -9.92 -1.53
N LYS A 15 -1.39 -11.13 -2.11
CA LYS A 15 -0.32 -12.15 -2.01
C LYS A 15 1.01 -11.68 -2.61
N VAL A 16 0.98 -10.79 -3.59
CA VAL A 16 2.16 -10.21 -4.25
C VAL A 16 2.20 -8.72 -3.96
N VAL A 17 3.32 -8.23 -3.42
CA VAL A 17 3.49 -6.85 -2.98
C VAL A 17 4.68 -6.21 -3.70
N LEU A 18 4.46 -5.04 -4.30
CA LEU A 18 5.53 -4.19 -4.83
C LEU A 18 6.00 -3.24 -3.73
N MET A 19 7.31 -3.18 -3.47
CA MET A 19 7.90 -2.38 -2.38
C MET A 19 8.83 -1.28 -2.93
N PRO A 20 8.29 -0.19 -3.51
CA PRO A 20 9.09 0.96 -3.91
C PRO A 20 9.61 1.72 -2.69
N GLY A 21 10.85 2.22 -2.76
CA GLY A 21 11.47 2.93 -1.64
C GLY A 21 10.94 4.34 -1.34
N ASP A 22 10.14 4.93 -2.24
CA ASP A 22 9.54 6.26 -2.08
C ASP A 22 8.00 6.13 -2.00
N PRO A 23 7.35 6.64 -0.94
CA PRO A 23 5.89 6.65 -0.82
C PRO A 23 5.16 7.31 -2.00
N LEU A 24 5.74 8.37 -2.59
CA LEU A 24 5.16 9.05 -3.75
C LEU A 24 5.24 8.17 -5.00
N ARG A 25 6.32 7.39 -5.14
CA ARG A 25 6.43 6.38 -6.20
C ARG A 25 5.41 5.26 -6.00
N ALA A 26 5.16 4.81 -4.77
CA ALA A 26 4.10 3.84 -4.48
C ALA A 26 2.73 4.34 -4.93
N LYS A 27 2.41 5.59 -4.57
CA LYS A 27 1.17 6.25 -4.97
C LYS A 27 1.04 6.35 -6.49
N TRP A 28 2.08 6.83 -7.17
CA TRP A 28 2.08 6.95 -8.63
C TRP A 28 1.90 5.61 -9.34
N ILE A 29 2.57 4.54 -8.88
CA ILE A 29 2.40 3.19 -9.42
C ILE A 29 0.94 2.72 -9.26
N ALA A 30 0.37 2.90 -8.07
CA ALA A 30 -1.00 2.49 -7.79
C ALA A 30 -2.01 3.23 -8.69
N GLU A 31 -1.88 4.54 -8.85
CA GLU A 31 -2.80 5.36 -9.66
C GLU A 31 -2.63 5.14 -11.17
N THR A 32 -1.45 4.74 -11.64
CA THR A 32 -1.15 4.62 -13.08
C THR A 32 -1.42 3.21 -13.62
N PHE A 33 -1.14 2.15 -12.84
CA PHE A 33 -1.10 0.77 -13.36
C PHE A 33 -2.13 -0.17 -12.75
N LEU A 34 -2.77 0.21 -11.64
CA LEU A 34 -3.73 -0.65 -10.94
C LEU A 34 -5.15 -0.08 -11.06
N HIS A 35 -6.14 -0.96 -10.94
CA HIS A 35 -7.56 -0.60 -10.90
C HIS A 35 -8.11 -0.87 -9.49
N ASP A 36 -9.19 -0.18 -9.11
CA ASP A 36 -9.88 -0.33 -7.81
C ASP A 36 -8.94 -0.23 -6.59
N VAL A 37 -7.98 0.70 -6.66
CA VAL A 37 -6.97 0.88 -5.62
C VAL A 37 -7.56 1.48 -4.34
N LYS A 38 -7.10 0.96 -3.19
CA LYS A 38 -7.43 1.45 -1.84
C LYS A 38 -6.16 1.76 -1.08
N LEU A 39 -6.07 2.96 -0.51
CA LEU A 39 -5.00 3.31 0.42
C LEU A 39 -5.25 2.62 1.77
N VAL A 40 -4.36 1.71 2.14
CA VAL A 40 -4.46 0.93 3.39
C VAL A 40 -3.39 1.28 4.43
N ASN A 41 -2.35 2.02 4.03
CA ASN A 41 -1.32 2.52 4.93
C ASN A 41 -0.69 3.79 4.35
N SER A 42 -0.41 4.78 5.19
CA SER A 42 0.31 6.01 4.84
C SER A 42 1.37 6.30 5.89
N VAL A 43 2.53 6.77 5.45
CA VAL A 43 3.56 7.29 6.37
C VAL A 43 3.20 8.74 6.64
N SER A 44 2.78 9.01 7.87
CA SER A 44 2.47 10.34 8.41
C SER A 44 3.26 10.56 9.68
#